data_AF-A0A844M5K4-F1
#
_entry.id   AF-A0A844M5K4-F1
#
_cell.length_a   1.000
_cell.length_b   1.000
_cell.length_c   1.000
_cell.angle_alpha   90.00
_cell.angle_beta   90.00
_cell.angle_gamma   90.00
#
_symmetry.space_group_name_H-M   'P 1'
#
loop_
_entity.id
_entity.type
_entity.pdbx_description
1 polymer ?
#
loop_
_entity_poly.entity_id
_entity_poly.type
_entity_poly.pdbx_seq_one_letter_code
_entity_poly.pdbx_strand_id
1 'polypeptide(L)'
;MTTNLVKNISRPGDLEPLVEIISGLIGETCWKASLSYGDELTLHIGERIPYSQKAMRRKEKGAWILGTQATQWQIDSPSETIVTSSDDSEIIKQRLDTIANNAIAAVEINYQNLGLSITFNNKYKLILLPNNEDNEEDIDLPYWEIFTPYQMVLKVGSGSKWSYTSSHSRSLAL
;
A
#
# COMPACT_ATOMS: atom_id res chain seq x y z
N MET A 1 18.22 10.92 12.41
CA MET A 1 18.14 9.55 12.96
C MET A 1 16.73 9.06 12.72
N THR A 2 16.51 8.16 11.77
CA THR A 2 15.20 7.52 11.57
C THR A 2 15.15 6.28 12.46
N THR A 3 14.37 6.36 13.54
CA THR A 3 14.25 5.31 14.54
C THR A 3 13.31 4.22 14.03
N ASN A 4 13.69 2.95 14.15
CA ASN A 4 12.79 1.83 13.90
C ASN A 4 11.63 1.88 14.90
N LEU A 5 10.40 1.76 14.42
CA LEU A 5 9.20 1.73 15.25
C LEU A 5 8.46 0.41 15.05
N VAL A 6 7.97 -0.16 16.15
CA VAL A 6 7.00 -1.26 16.14
C VAL A 6 5.95 -0.90 17.19
N LYS A 7 4.68 -0.93 16.81
CA LYS A 7 3.57 -0.60 17.71
C LYS A 7 2.43 -1.59 17.57
N ASN A 8 1.83 -1.92 18.70
CA ASN A 8 0.53 -2.59 18.76
C ASN A 8 -0.57 -1.54 18.69
N ILE A 9 -1.70 -1.92 18.09
CA ILE A 9 -2.89 -1.10 17.91
C ILE A 9 -3.95 -1.67 18.85
N SER A 10 -4.26 -0.89 19.89
CA SER A 10 -5.22 -1.27 20.94
C SER A 10 -6.34 -0.23 21.11
N ARG A 11 -6.12 0.97 20.58
CA ARG A 11 -7.06 2.10 20.58
C ARG A 11 -6.82 2.98 19.34
N PRO A 12 -7.81 3.79 18.92
CA PRO A 12 -7.69 4.62 17.73
C PRO A 12 -6.45 5.54 17.71
N GLY A 13 -6.06 6.10 18.86
CA GLY A 13 -4.88 6.99 18.96
C GLY A 13 -3.54 6.30 18.65
N ASP A 14 -3.47 4.97 18.67
CA ASP A 14 -2.26 4.24 18.31
C ASP A 14 -1.95 4.32 16.79
N LEU A 15 -2.93 4.76 15.98
CA LEU A 15 -2.79 5.04 14.55
C LEU A 15 -2.22 6.42 14.25
N GLU A 16 -2.16 7.36 15.20
CA GLU A 16 -1.72 8.74 14.91
C GLU A 16 -0.36 8.82 14.19
N PRO A 17 0.70 8.10 14.62
CA PRO A 17 1.98 8.15 13.93
C PRO A 17 1.92 7.47 12.55
N LEU A 18 1.07 6.45 12.41
CA LEU A 18 0.86 5.77 11.13
C LEU A 18 0.18 6.72 10.14
N VAL A 19 -0.85 7.44 10.59
CA VAL A 19 -1.54 8.48 9.81
C VAL A 19 -0.57 9.61 9.43
N GLU A 20 0.32 10.03 10.33
CA GLU A 20 1.35 11.04 10.04
C GLU A 20 2.28 10.58 8.91
N ILE A 21 2.74 9.32 8.93
CA ILE A 21 3.61 8.75 7.89
C ILE A 21 2.90 8.74 6.53
N ILE A 22 1.68 8.21 6.46
CA ILE A 22 0.98 8.04 5.17
C ILE A 22 0.37 9.35 4.65
N SER A 23 0.23 10.38 5.49
CA SER A 23 -0.17 11.72 5.05
C SER A 23 0.82 12.30 4.03
N GLY A 24 2.06 11.82 4.01
CA GLY A 24 3.05 12.15 2.98
C GLY A 24 2.70 11.68 1.56
N LEU A 25 1.68 10.84 1.40
CA LEU A 25 1.14 10.47 0.08
C LEU A 25 0.22 11.56 -0.51
N ILE A 26 -0.38 12.42 0.32
CA ILE A 26 -1.36 13.41 -0.14
C ILE A 26 -0.66 14.43 -1.06
N GLY A 27 -1.25 14.63 -2.24
CA GLY A 27 -0.67 15.47 -3.30
C GLY A 27 0.29 14.75 -4.24
N GLU A 28 0.82 13.58 -3.86
CA GLU A 28 1.68 12.78 -4.73
C GLU A 28 0.87 12.11 -5.84
N THR A 29 1.48 11.98 -7.02
CA THR A 29 0.83 11.33 -8.17
C THR A 29 1.09 9.84 -8.19
N CYS A 30 0.03 9.03 -8.22
CA CYS A 30 0.14 7.61 -8.59
C CYS A 30 0.35 7.53 -10.10
N TRP A 31 1.58 7.33 -10.56
CA TRP A 31 1.88 7.31 -12.00
C TRP A 31 1.83 5.90 -12.60
N LYS A 32 1.72 4.87 -11.77
CA LYS A 32 1.52 3.49 -12.22
C LYS A 32 0.82 2.67 -11.15
N ALA A 33 -0.23 1.96 -11.56
CA ALA A 33 -0.81 0.85 -10.82
C ALA A 33 -0.64 -0.43 -11.67
N SER A 34 -0.27 -1.54 -11.06
CA SER A 34 -0.07 -2.81 -11.76
C SER A 34 -0.22 -4.00 -10.84
N LEU A 35 -0.51 -5.16 -11.41
CA LEU A 35 -0.37 -6.43 -10.71
C LEU A 35 1.08 -6.92 -10.72
N SER A 36 1.48 -7.44 -9.57
CA SER A 36 2.73 -8.13 -9.27
C SER A 36 2.52 -9.66 -9.37
N TYR A 37 3.57 -10.45 -9.09
CA TYR A 37 3.43 -11.90 -8.99
C TYR A 37 2.39 -12.26 -7.91
N GLY A 38 1.54 -13.25 -8.19
CA GLY A 38 0.45 -13.63 -7.28
C GLY A 38 -0.73 -12.65 -7.28
N ASP A 39 -0.88 -11.84 -8.34
CA ASP A 39 -1.95 -10.84 -8.52
C ASP A 39 -2.02 -9.80 -7.39
N GLU A 40 -0.87 -9.53 -6.76
CA GLU A 40 -0.72 -8.49 -5.76
C GLU A 40 -0.77 -7.10 -6.40
N LEU A 41 -1.57 -6.19 -5.86
CA LEU A 41 -1.62 -4.82 -6.33
C LEU A 41 -0.36 -4.05 -5.90
N THR A 42 0.27 -3.36 -6.85
CA THR A 42 1.38 -2.45 -6.61
C THR A 42 1.09 -1.08 -7.21
N LEU A 43 1.27 -0.03 -6.42
CA LEU A 43 1.21 1.36 -6.88
C LEU A 43 2.58 2.03 -6.74
N HIS A 44 3.01 2.71 -7.79
CA HIS A 44 4.16 3.61 -7.74
C HIS A 44 3.68 5.05 -7.70
N ILE A 45 4.08 5.75 -6.64
CA ILE A 45 3.57 7.07 -6.28
C ILE A 45 4.74 8.05 -6.10
N GLY A 46 4.51 9.30 -6.50
CA GLY A 46 5.46 10.42 -6.38
C GLY A 46 6.60 10.40 -7.40
N GLU A 47 7.75 10.96 -7.03
CA GLU A 47 8.91 11.08 -7.93
C GLU A 47 9.29 9.73 -8.56
N ARG A 48 9.69 9.75 -9.84
CA ARG A 48 10.19 8.58 -10.55
C ARG A 48 11.68 8.43 -10.27
N ILE A 49 12.04 7.42 -9.52
CA ILE A 49 13.41 7.13 -9.10
C ILE A 49 13.95 5.95 -9.93
N PRO A 50 15.06 6.11 -10.66
CA PRO A 50 15.69 5.01 -11.38
C PRO A 50 16.17 3.90 -10.42
N TYR A 51 16.02 2.63 -10.81
CA TYR A 51 16.63 1.54 -10.06
C TYR A 51 18.16 1.57 -10.17
N SER A 52 18.85 1.39 -9.03
CA SER A 52 20.32 1.33 -8.96
C SER A 52 20.90 -0.01 -9.44
N GLN A 53 20.10 -1.07 -9.45
CA GLN A 53 20.52 -2.42 -9.78
C GLN A 53 20.72 -2.58 -11.30
N LYS A 54 21.85 -3.18 -11.70
CA LYS A 54 22.19 -3.38 -13.12
C LYS A 54 21.13 -4.16 -13.91
N ALA A 55 20.50 -5.16 -13.29
CA ALA A 55 19.43 -5.95 -13.90
C ALA A 55 18.14 -5.16 -14.19
N MET A 56 17.96 -4.01 -13.52
CA MET A 56 16.79 -3.14 -13.63
C MET A 56 17.12 -1.82 -14.35
N ARG A 57 18.19 -1.79 -15.15
CA ARG A 57 18.60 -0.60 -15.91
C ARG A 57 17.45 -0.12 -16.80
N ARG A 58 17.15 1.18 -16.75
CA ARG A 58 16.02 1.87 -17.43
C ARG A 58 14.63 1.62 -16.84
N LYS A 59 14.53 0.90 -15.72
CA LYS A 59 13.29 0.85 -14.94
C LYS A 59 13.33 1.92 -13.86
N GLU A 60 12.15 2.40 -13.51
CA GLU A 60 11.92 3.40 -12.47
C GLU A 60 10.95 2.85 -11.42
N LYS A 61 11.02 3.39 -10.21
CA LYS A 61 10.10 3.13 -9.11
C LYS A 61 9.61 4.45 -8.51
N GLY A 62 8.44 4.43 -7.90
CA GLY A 62 7.94 5.59 -7.16
C GLY A 62 8.83 5.87 -5.95
N ALA A 63 8.90 7.15 -5.55
CA ALA A 63 9.42 7.55 -4.25
C ALA A 63 8.65 6.85 -3.12
N TRP A 64 7.35 6.62 -3.34
CA TRP A 64 6.50 5.75 -2.55
C TRP A 64 6.10 4.52 -3.38
N ILE A 65 6.07 3.34 -2.75
CA ILE A 65 5.54 2.12 -3.36
C ILE A 65 4.60 1.47 -2.37
N LEU A 66 3.31 1.40 -2.70
CA LEU A 66 2.31 0.63 -1.95
C LEU A 66 2.20 -0.76 -2.57
N GLY A 67 2.36 -1.79 -1.75
CA GLY A 67 2.11 -3.19 -2.11
C GLY A 67 1.03 -3.79 -1.20
N THR A 68 0.18 -4.63 -1.78
CA THR A 68 -0.75 -5.49 -1.02
C THR A 68 -0.18 -6.90 -0.96
N GLN A 69 -0.42 -7.62 0.14
CA GLN A 69 -0.08 -9.03 0.22
C GLN A 69 -1.30 -9.81 0.69
N ALA A 70 -1.77 -10.75 -0.16
CA ALA A 70 -2.97 -11.57 0.06
C ALA A 70 -4.23 -10.81 0.55
N THR A 71 -4.29 -9.49 0.29
CA THR A 71 -5.34 -8.62 0.81
C THR A 71 -6.32 -8.28 -0.29
N GLN A 72 -7.61 -8.49 -0.02
CA GLN A 72 -8.66 -8.12 -0.95
C GLN A 72 -8.66 -6.61 -1.17
N TRP A 73 -8.98 -6.19 -2.38
CA TRP A 73 -9.04 -4.77 -2.72
C TRP A 73 -10.08 -4.50 -3.80
N GLN A 74 -10.54 -3.25 -3.87
CA GLN A 74 -11.42 -2.78 -4.94
C GLN A 74 -11.11 -1.34 -5.32
N ILE A 75 -11.46 -0.98 -6.56
CA ILE A 75 -11.50 0.39 -7.05
C ILE A 75 -12.95 0.78 -7.28
N ASP A 76 -13.39 1.82 -6.59
CA ASP A 76 -14.70 2.40 -6.76
C ASP A 76 -14.62 3.73 -7.51
N SER A 77 -15.63 3.97 -8.33
CA SER A 77 -16.02 5.31 -8.75
C SER A 77 -17.04 5.89 -7.77
N PRO A 78 -17.44 7.16 -7.91
CA PRO A 78 -18.50 7.72 -7.07
C PRO A 78 -19.86 7.00 -7.16
N SER A 79 -20.10 6.20 -8.20
CA SER A 79 -21.40 5.58 -8.47
C SER A 79 -21.40 4.05 -8.41
N GLU A 80 -20.26 3.40 -8.62
CA GLU A 80 -20.17 1.93 -8.72
C GLU A 80 -18.74 1.42 -8.49
N THR A 81 -18.64 0.13 -8.15
CA THR A 81 -17.37 -0.60 -8.14
C THR A 81 -16.94 -0.90 -9.56
N ILE A 82 -15.68 -0.55 -9.87
CA ILE A 82 -15.10 -0.63 -11.21
C ILE A 82 -14.37 -1.95 -11.41
N VAL A 83 -13.66 -2.39 -10.37
CA VAL A 83 -12.92 -3.65 -10.36
C VAL A 83 -12.57 -4.07 -8.94
N THR A 84 -12.45 -5.37 -8.72
CA THR A 84 -12.08 -6.01 -7.46
C THR A 84 -10.89 -6.94 -7.67
N SER A 85 -10.24 -7.33 -6.57
CA SER A 85 -9.15 -8.32 -6.56
C SER A 85 -9.59 -9.72 -6.99
N SER A 86 -10.91 -9.98 -7.07
CA SER A 86 -11.47 -11.28 -7.49
C SER A 86 -11.82 -11.34 -8.98
N ASP A 87 -11.70 -10.22 -9.69
CA ASP A 87 -11.91 -10.18 -11.15
C ASP A 87 -10.74 -10.83 -11.90
N ASP A 88 -10.97 -11.14 -13.17
CA ASP A 88 -9.92 -11.68 -14.04
C ASP A 88 -8.74 -10.70 -14.17
N SER A 89 -7.52 -11.22 -14.15
CA SER A 89 -6.29 -10.42 -14.17
C SER A 89 -6.19 -9.47 -15.38
N GLU A 90 -6.78 -9.82 -16.53
CA GLU A 90 -6.82 -8.98 -17.72
C GLU A 90 -7.82 -7.84 -17.56
N ILE A 91 -8.99 -8.10 -16.96
CA ILE A 91 -9.95 -7.07 -16.59
C ILE A 91 -9.31 -6.09 -15.60
N ILE A 92 -8.63 -6.62 -14.58
CA ILE A 92 -7.90 -5.81 -13.60
C ILE A 92 -6.92 -4.87 -14.30
N LYS A 93 -6.01 -5.40 -15.13
CA LYS A 93 -5.01 -4.59 -15.83
C LYS A 93 -5.63 -3.45 -16.64
N GLN A 94 -6.74 -3.72 -17.34
CA GLN A 94 -7.45 -2.70 -18.12
C GLN A 94 -8.09 -1.61 -17.27
N ARG A 95 -8.46 -1.92 -16.02
CA ARG A 95 -9.13 -0.97 -15.11
C ARG A 95 -8.17 -0.22 -14.19
N LEU A 96 -6.96 -0.73 -13.93
CA LEU A 96 -5.97 -0.05 -13.09
C LEU A 96 -5.54 1.33 -13.62
N ASP A 97 -5.61 1.54 -14.93
CA ASP A 97 -5.30 2.84 -15.53
C ASP A 97 -6.26 3.97 -15.09
N THR A 98 -7.44 3.64 -14.55
CA THR A 98 -8.40 4.63 -14.03
C THR A 98 -7.87 5.43 -12.85
N ILE A 99 -6.96 4.86 -12.06
CA ILE A 99 -6.31 5.54 -10.93
C ILE A 99 -4.88 5.99 -11.24
N ALA A 100 -4.33 5.57 -12.38
CA ALA A 100 -3.01 6.01 -12.84
C ALA A 100 -3.03 7.48 -13.29
N ASN A 101 -1.89 8.14 -13.16
CA ASN A 101 -1.67 9.56 -13.42
C ASN A 101 -2.61 10.52 -12.66
N ASN A 102 -3.10 10.09 -11.50
CA ASN A 102 -3.93 10.91 -10.62
C ASN A 102 -3.22 11.17 -9.30
N ALA A 103 -3.33 12.40 -8.81
CA ALA A 103 -2.84 12.78 -7.49
C ALA A 103 -3.76 12.22 -6.40
N ILE A 104 -3.16 11.86 -5.26
CA ILE A 104 -3.88 11.40 -4.08
C ILE A 104 -4.47 12.61 -3.36
N ALA A 105 -5.79 12.59 -3.18
CA ALA A 105 -6.57 13.62 -2.52
C ALA A 105 -6.70 13.38 -1.01
N ALA A 106 -6.84 12.12 -0.60
CA ALA A 106 -7.01 11.74 0.79
C ALA A 106 -6.56 10.30 1.03
N VAL A 107 -6.13 10.03 2.26
CA VAL A 107 -5.79 8.70 2.75
C VAL A 107 -6.44 8.49 4.10
N GLU A 108 -7.09 7.35 4.29
CA GLU A 108 -7.83 6.99 5.50
C GLU A 108 -7.47 5.57 5.93
N ILE A 109 -7.33 5.34 7.23
CA ILE A 109 -7.19 3.99 7.80
C ILE A 109 -8.41 3.69 8.65
N ASN A 110 -9.02 2.53 8.41
CA ASN A 110 -10.05 2.00 9.28
C ASN A 110 -9.40 1.32 10.49
N TYR A 111 -9.67 1.82 11.69
CA TYR A 111 -9.12 1.28 12.94
C TYR A 111 -9.54 -0.17 13.23
N GLN A 112 -10.74 -0.59 12.83
CA GLN A 112 -11.31 -1.89 13.22
C GLN A 112 -10.70 -3.07 12.45
N ASN A 113 -10.25 -2.84 11.22
CA ASN A 113 -9.72 -3.89 10.34
C ASN A 113 -8.40 -3.50 9.66
N LEU A 114 -7.84 -2.34 9.98
CA LEU A 114 -6.63 -1.79 9.38
C LEU A 114 -6.70 -1.62 7.85
N GLY A 115 -7.92 -1.55 7.30
CA GLY A 115 -8.15 -1.28 5.90
C GLY A 115 -7.65 0.11 5.51
N LEU A 116 -7.03 0.20 4.35
CA LEU A 116 -6.51 1.44 3.78
C LEU A 116 -7.43 1.93 2.68
N SER A 117 -7.75 3.20 2.70
CA SER A 117 -8.56 3.87 1.68
C SER A 117 -7.77 5.04 1.08
N ILE A 118 -7.58 5.04 -0.24
CA ILE A 118 -6.90 6.11 -0.98
C ILE A 118 -7.90 6.72 -1.95
N THR A 119 -8.20 8.00 -1.78
CA THR A 119 -9.04 8.77 -2.70
C THR A 119 -8.15 9.55 -3.65
N PHE A 120 -8.43 9.47 -4.95
CA PHE A 120 -7.72 10.19 -6.00
C PHE A 120 -8.47 11.47 -6.39
N ASN A 121 -7.78 12.45 -7.00
CA ASN A 121 -8.39 13.73 -7.42
C ASN A 121 -9.50 13.58 -8.47
N ASN A 122 -9.48 12.49 -9.25
CA ASN A 122 -10.59 12.14 -10.16
C ASN A 122 -11.78 11.47 -9.45
N LYS A 123 -11.77 11.44 -8.11
CA LYS A 123 -12.82 10.89 -7.21
C LYS A 123 -12.92 9.37 -7.20
N TYR A 124 -12.04 8.66 -7.89
CA TYR A 124 -11.92 7.22 -7.72
C TYR A 124 -11.32 6.92 -6.35
N LYS A 125 -11.66 5.76 -5.78
CA LYS A 125 -11.18 5.32 -4.48
C LYS A 125 -10.64 3.91 -4.57
N LEU A 126 -9.39 3.70 -4.15
CA LEU A 126 -8.84 2.37 -3.88
C LEU A 126 -9.14 2.03 -2.42
N ILE A 127 -9.69 0.85 -2.18
CA ILE A 127 -10.01 0.35 -0.84
C ILE A 127 -9.34 -1.01 -0.66
N LEU A 128 -8.50 -1.13 0.35
CA LEU A 128 -7.93 -2.39 0.81
C LEU A 128 -8.79 -2.93 1.96
N LEU A 129 -9.14 -4.20 1.87
CA LEU A 129 -10.06 -4.92 2.75
C LEU A 129 -9.32 -6.11 3.38
N PRO A 130 -8.54 -5.88 4.45
CA PRO A 130 -7.97 -6.98 5.22
C PRO A 130 -9.06 -7.90 5.78
N ASN A 131 -8.78 -9.21 5.78
CA ASN A 131 -9.61 -10.15 6.51
C ASN A 131 -9.12 -10.23 7.96
N ASN A 132 -10.04 -10.07 8.92
CA ASN A 132 -9.72 -10.14 10.35
C ASN A 132 -9.61 -11.59 10.86
N GLU A 133 -9.91 -12.58 10.02
CA GLU A 133 -9.74 -14.01 10.30
C GLU A 133 -8.31 -14.47 9.99
N ASP A 134 -7.31 -13.82 10.60
CA ASP A 134 -5.93 -14.29 10.52
C ASP A 134 -5.87 -15.72 11.08
N ASN A 135 -5.68 -16.71 10.21
CA ASN A 135 -5.37 -18.07 10.63
C ASN A 135 -3.95 -18.11 11.21
N GLU A 136 -3.63 -19.09 12.07
CA GLU A 136 -2.32 -19.20 12.72
C GLU A 136 -1.13 -19.23 11.73
N GLU A 137 -1.38 -19.53 10.46
CA GLU A 137 -0.40 -19.58 9.37
C GLU A 137 -0.08 -18.20 8.74
N ASP A 138 -0.93 -17.18 8.92
CA ASP A 138 -0.82 -15.83 8.31
C ASP A 138 -0.34 -14.72 9.28
N ILE A 139 0.05 -15.10 10.51
CA ILE A 139 0.39 -14.18 11.63
C ILE A 139 1.56 -13.21 11.34
N ASP A 140 2.31 -13.43 10.26
CA ASP A 140 3.47 -12.62 9.90
C ASP A 140 3.39 -11.88 8.55
N LEU A 141 2.30 -12.04 7.78
CA LEU A 141 2.15 -11.31 6.52
C LEU A 141 1.46 -9.94 6.75
N PRO A 142 2.05 -8.82 6.29
CA PRO A 142 1.35 -7.54 6.28
C PRO A 142 0.13 -7.58 5.34
N TYR A 143 -0.94 -6.92 5.72
CA TYR A 143 -2.05 -6.67 4.79
C TYR A 143 -1.60 -5.75 3.65
N TRP A 144 -0.84 -4.73 4.02
CA TRP A 144 -0.24 -3.80 3.08
C TRP A 144 1.07 -3.23 3.62
N GLU A 145 1.95 -2.89 2.69
CA GLU A 145 3.23 -2.26 2.99
C GLU A 145 3.50 -1.06 2.09
N ILE A 146 4.23 -0.08 2.62
CA ILE A 146 4.63 1.11 1.91
C ILE A 146 6.14 1.30 2.04
N PHE A 147 6.85 1.21 0.91
CA PHE A 147 8.20 1.74 0.82
C PHE A 147 8.13 3.27 0.72
N THR A 148 8.92 3.94 1.54
CA THR A 148 8.92 5.41 1.63
C THR A 148 10.17 6.00 0.98
N PRO A 149 10.18 7.32 0.67
CA PRO A 149 11.35 8.03 0.17
C PRO A 149 12.55 7.99 1.12
N TYR A 150 12.31 7.66 2.39
CA TYR A 150 13.28 7.71 3.48
C TYR A 150 14.05 6.40 3.69
N GLN A 151 13.97 5.45 2.74
CA GLN A 151 14.55 4.11 2.88
C GLN A 151 14.00 3.35 4.09
N MET A 152 12.71 3.56 4.36
CA MET A 152 11.96 2.87 5.40
C MET A 152 10.78 2.13 4.75
N VAL A 153 10.38 1.04 5.37
CA VAL A 153 9.20 0.26 5.02
C VAL A 153 8.22 0.34 6.16
N LEU A 154 7.02 0.81 5.85
CA LEU A 154 5.85 0.72 6.70
C LEU A 154 5.14 -0.60 6.41
N LYS A 155 4.87 -1.40 7.43
CA LYS A 155 4.10 -2.64 7.32
C LYS A 155 2.94 -2.58 8.29
N VAL A 156 1.73 -2.85 7.82
CA VAL A 156 0.52 -2.90 8.64
C VAL A 156 -0.16 -4.24 8.40
N GLY A 157 -0.43 -4.99 9.46
CA GLY A 157 -0.86 -6.37 9.29
C GLY A 157 -1.31 -7.07 10.56
N SER A 158 -1.32 -8.39 10.44
CA SER A 158 -1.86 -9.35 11.39
C SER A 158 -1.37 -9.17 12.82
N GLY A 159 -2.26 -9.47 13.78
CA GLY A 159 -2.03 -9.22 15.21
C GLY A 159 -2.18 -7.75 15.62
N SER A 160 -2.90 -6.94 14.83
CA SER A 160 -3.13 -5.52 15.11
C SER A 160 -1.83 -4.74 15.35
N LYS A 161 -0.82 -4.95 14.50
CA LYS A 161 0.51 -4.35 14.65
C LYS A 161 0.91 -3.57 13.41
N TRP A 162 1.71 -2.53 13.60
CA TRP A 162 2.43 -1.88 12.52
C TRP A 162 3.90 -1.71 12.86
N SER A 163 4.74 -1.68 11.82
CA SER A 163 6.16 -1.40 11.94
C SER A 163 6.63 -0.40 10.90
N TYR A 164 7.60 0.42 11.26
CA TYR A 164 8.28 1.35 10.36
C TYR A 164 9.78 1.19 10.56
N THR A 165 10.41 0.43 9.66
CA THR A 165 11.80 -0.02 9.83
C THR A 165 12.60 0.23 8.57
N SER A 166 13.93 0.28 8.70
CA SER A 166 14.81 0.49 7.53
C SER A 166 14.61 -0.60 6.47
N SER A 167 14.49 -0.20 5.20
CA SER A 167 14.40 -1.12 4.06
C SER A 167 15.69 -1.92 3.81
N HIS A 168 16.80 -1.53 4.45
CA HIS A 168 18.08 -2.24 4.41
C HIS A 168 18.27 -3.17 5.60
N SER A 169 17.40 -3.09 6.62
CA SER A 169 17.39 -4.10 7.66
C SER A 169 16.98 -5.41 7.03
N ARG A 170 17.90 -6.38 6.99
CA ARG A 170 17.64 -7.73 6.48
C ARG A 170 16.34 -8.19 7.13
N SER A 171 15.34 -8.53 6.32
CA SER A 171 14.28 -9.42 6.75
C SER A 171 14.97 -10.69 7.27
N LEU A 172 14.97 -10.86 8.58
CA LEU A 172 14.92 -12.21 9.14
C LEU A 172 13.53 -12.73 8.75
N ALA A 173 13.49 -13.49 7.67
CA ALA A 173 12.46 -14.47 7.39
C ALA A 173 13.14 -15.51 6.49
N LEU A 174 13.34 -16.68 7.10
CA LEU A 174 13.76 -17.92 6.48
C LEU A 174 12.75 -18.37 5.41
#